data_AF-A0A0F9FAC3-F1
#
_entry.id   AF-A0A0F9FAC3-F1
#
_cell.length_a   1.000
_cell.length_b   1.000
_cell.length_c   1.000
_cell.angle_alpha   90.00
_cell.angle_beta   90.00
_cell.angle_gamma   90.00
#
_symmetry.space_group_name_H-M   'P 1'
#
loop_
_entity.id
_entity.type
_entity.pdbx_description
1 polymer ?
#
loop_
_entity_poly.entity_id
_entity_poly.type
_entity_poly.pdbx_seq_one_letter_code
_entity_poly.pdbx_strand_id
1 'polypeptide(L)'
;MSLHQIDKPYGNYKLRELEEFLVFSILDTACPYNMVCKAFDELKANDMTTRKGIKRFKAKEITARLRWAGYRFPTQQAERIKAFGDNPINLRIATREQLVDEVKGIGMKLASFFLRNTRGEEYAVLDVHTLRWLQEQHKFPKKVWRKMSYYDREKQFAMDAEFLGKSVMELDLQIWNDRRVGN
;
A
#
# COMPACT_ATOMS: atom_id res chain seq x y z
N MET A 1 -3.66 -18.46 -0.31
CA MET A 1 -3.46 -17.65 -1.54
C MET A 1 -2.09 -16.99 -1.47
N SER A 2 -1.23 -17.19 -2.48
CA SER A 2 0.09 -16.56 -2.56
C SER A 2 -0.03 -15.05 -2.78
N LEU A 3 1.00 -14.29 -2.39
CA LEU A 3 1.10 -12.87 -2.74
C LEU A 3 1.11 -12.69 -4.27
N HIS A 4 0.54 -11.58 -4.73
CA HIS A 4 0.61 -11.16 -6.11
C HIS A 4 2.06 -10.95 -6.54
N GLN A 5 2.37 -11.17 -7.82
CA GLN A 5 3.74 -11.07 -8.30
C GLN A 5 4.33 -9.67 -8.04
N ILE A 6 3.56 -8.60 -8.17
CA ILE A 6 4.05 -7.23 -7.89
C ILE A 6 4.39 -7.01 -6.42
N ASP A 7 3.70 -7.71 -5.51
CA ASP A 7 3.71 -7.51 -4.06
C ASP A 7 4.75 -8.40 -3.35
N LYS A 8 5.39 -9.30 -4.10
CA LYS A 8 6.53 -10.04 -3.58
C LYS A 8 7.72 -9.07 -3.48
N PRO A 9 8.39 -8.98 -2.33
CA PRO A 9 9.57 -8.13 -2.17
C PRO A 9 10.69 -8.65 -3.08
N TYR A 10 11.00 -7.93 -4.14
CA TYR A 10 12.14 -8.24 -5.00
C TYR A 10 13.26 -7.23 -4.77
N GLY A 11 14.50 -7.70 -4.57
CA GLY A 11 15.65 -6.81 -4.61
C GLY A 11 15.84 -6.24 -6.02
N ASN A 12 16.20 -4.97 -6.14
CA ASN A 12 16.56 -4.24 -7.38
C ASN A 12 15.40 -3.91 -8.36
N TYR A 13 14.41 -3.16 -7.89
CA TYR A 13 13.36 -2.60 -8.77
C TYR A 13 13.91 -1.61 -9.82
N LYS A 14 13.56 -1.83 -11.09
CA LYS A 14 13.67 -0.86 -12.17
C LYS A 14 12.65 0.25 -11.96
N LEU A 15 12.89 1.44 -12.54
CA LEU A 15 11.97 2.58 -12.41
C LEU A 15 10.54 2.21 -12.82
N ARG A 16 10.37 1.47 -13.92
CA ARG A 16 9.08 0.96 -14.36
C ARG A 16 8.36 0.15 -13.26
N GLU A 17 9.09 -0.71 -12.58
CA GLU A 17 8.52 -1.58 -11.54
C GLU A 17 8.17 -0.78 -10.28
N LEU A 18 8.93 0.28 -9.96
CA LEU A 18 8.58 1.24 -8.91
C LEU A 18 7.29 2.00 -9.24
N GLU A 19 7.13 2.48 -10.48
CA GLU A 19 5.89 3.15 -10.91
C GLU A 19 4.69 2.21 -10.83
N GLU A 20 4.87 0.97 -11.32
CA GLU A 20 3.85 -0.07 -11.23
C GLU A 20 3.49 -0.38 -9.77
N PHE A 21 4.48 -0.53 -8.89
CA PHE A 21 4.25 -0.77 -7.47
C PHE A 21 3.54 0.41 -6.80
N LEU A 22 3.87 1.66 -7.15
CA LEU A 22 3.18 2.81 -6.58
C LEU A 22 1.70 2.86 -7.01
N VAL A 23 1.39 2.51 -8.26
CA VAL A 23 0.00 2.37 -8.72
C VAL A 23 -0.72 1.26 -7.95
N PHE A 24 -0.05 0.13 -7.70
CA PHE A 24 -0.58 -0.93 -6.83
C PHE A 24 -0.87 -0.41 -5.42
N SER A 25 0.04 0.35 -4.81
CA SER A 25 -0.16 0.98 -3.50
C SER A 25 -1.34 1.95 -3.49
N ILE A 26 -1.54 2.78 -4.54
CA ILE A 26 -2.70 3.67 -4.66
C ILE A 26 -4.01 2.85 -4.64
N LEU A 27 -4.03 1.69 -5.31
CA LEU A 27 -5.18 0.80 -5.35
C LEU A 27 -5.41 0.03 -4.04
N ASP A 28 -4.40 -0.11 -3.18
CA ASP A 28 -4.49 -0.85 -1.91
C ASP A 28 -5.18 -0.06 -0.77
N THR A 29 -6.30 0.59 -1.11
CA THR A 29 -7.09 1.41 -0.20
C THR A 29 -8.49 0.81 0.01
N ALA A 30 -8.76 0.33 1.22
CA ALA A 30 -10.09 -0.10 1.68
C ALA A 30 -10.84 -1.09 0.74
N CYS A 31 -10.08 -1.91 0.01
CA CYS A 31 -10.58 -2.94 -0.90
C CYS A 31 -9.97 -4.29 -0.53
N PRO A 32 -10.68 -5.41 -0.72
CA PRO A 32 -10.10 -6.74 -0.57
C PRO A 32 -8.90 -6.94 -1.48
N TYR A 33 -7.87 -7.64 -1.00
CA TYR A 33 -6.60 -7.83 -1.72
C TYR A 33 -6.78 -8.42 -3.13
N ASN A 34 -7.67 -9.39 -3.29
CA ASN A 34 -7.96 -10.00 -4.60
C ASN A 34 -8.57 -9.00 -5.60
N MET A 35 -9.36 -8.04 -5.13
CA MET A 35 -9.91 -6.96 -5.95
C MET A 35 -8.82 -5.97 -6.36
N VAL A 36 -7.90 -5.64 -5.44
CA VAL A 36 -6.73 -4.81 -5.74
C VAL A 36 -5.87 -5.45 -6.84
N CYS A 37 -5.59 -6.75 -6.72
CA CYS A 37 -4.82 -7.50 -7.72
C CYS A 37 -5.50 -7.46 -9.10
N LYS A 38 -6.79 -7.81 -9.18
CA LYS A 38 -7.56 -7.78 -10.44
C LYS A 38 -7.55 -6.40 -11.09
N ALA A 39 -7.74 -5.35 -10.30
CA ALA A 39 -7.73 -3.98 -10.80
C ALA A 39 -6.34 -3.58 -11.33
N PHE A 40 -5.28 -3.93 -10.61
CA PHE A 40 -3.92 -3.68 -11.06
C PHE A 40 -3.59 -4.42 -12.36
N ASP A 41 -3.95 -5.71 -12.46
CA ASP A 41 -3.70 -6.52 -13.65
C ASP A 41 -4.45 -5.96 -14.88
N GLU A 42 -5.70 -5.54 -14.71
CA GLU A 42 -6.47 -4.89 -15.77
C GLU A 42 -5.78 -3.59 -16.23
N LEU A 43 -5.32 -2.73 -15.31
CA LEU A 43 -4.59 -1.52 -15.69
C LEU A 43 -3.26 -1.83 -16.36
N LYS A 44 -2.53 -2.83 -15.88
CA LYS A 44 -1.23 -3.24 -16.42
C LYS A 44 -1.36 -3.79 -17.83
N ALA A 45 -2.37 -4.63 -18.07
CA ALA A 45 -2.68 -5.17 -19.40
C ALA A 45 -3.01 -4.08 -20.43
N ASN A 46 -3.50 -2.93 -19.97
CA ASN A 46 -3.81 -1.77 -20.81
C ASN A 46 -2.72 -0.68 -20.78
N ASP A 47 -1.53 -0.97 -20.23
CA ASP A 47 -0.40 -0.04 -20.12
C ASP A 47 -0.77 1.29 -19.42
N MET A 48 -1.52 1.18 -18.32
CA MET A 48 -2.01 2.28 -17.46
C MET A 48 -1.35 2.31 -16.08
N THR A 49 -0.19 1.67 -15.91
CA THR A 49 0.52 1.54 -14.62
C THR A 49 1.88 2.25 -14.56
N THR A 50 2.33 2.82 -15.68
CA THR A 50 3.55 3.63 -15.75
C THR A 50 3.20 5.10 -15.97
N ARG A 51 4.06 6.04 -15.58
CA ARG A 51 3.79 7.48 -15.81
C ARG A 51 3.57 7.78 -17.29
N LYS A 52 4.44 7.22 -18.15
CA LYS A 52 4.31 7.33 -19.60
C LYS A 52 2.98 6.78 -20.10
N GLY A 53 2.57 5.62 -19.58
CA GLY A 53 1.31 4.97 -19.90
C GLY A 53 0.10 5.80 -19.52
N ILE A 54 0.03 6.21 -18.25
CA ILE A 54 -1.04 7.00 -17.63
C ILE A 54 -1.26 8.33 -18.37
N LYS A 55 -0.19 9.00 -18.82
CA LYS A 55 -0.30 10.30 -19.53
C LYS A 55 -1.14 10.23 -20.80
N ARG A 56 -1.15 9.09 -21.50
CA ARG A 56 -1.87 8.91 -22.77
C ARG A 56 -3.39 8.82 -22.61
N PHE A 57 -3.87 8.53 -21.40
CA PHE A 57 -5.29 8.27 -21.15
C PHE A 57 -5.90 9.36 -20.26
N LYS A 58 -7.19 9.63 -20.46
CA LYS A 58 -7.99 10.48 -19.57
C LYS A 58 -8.42 9.68 -18.33
N ALA A 59 -8.65 10.36 -17.21
CA ALA A 59 -9.09 9.70 -15.97
C ALA A 59 -10.39 8.87 -16.16
N LYS A 60 -11.29 9.30 -17.06
CA LYS A 60 -12.51 8.54 -17.40
C LYS A 60 -12.23 7.17 -18.03
N GLU A 61 -11.12 7.02 -18.76
CA GLU A 61 -10.73 5.75 -19.40
C GLU A 61 -10.15 4.79 -18.35
N ILE A 62 -9.30 5.30 -17.45
CA ILE A 62 -8.82 4.54 -16.28
C ILE A 62 -10.01 4.12 -15.39
N THR A 63 -10.98 5.02 -15.18
CA THR A 63 -12.22 4.73 -14.43
C THR A 63 -13.00 3.57 -15.05
N ALA A 64 -13.13 3.53 -16.39
CA ALA A 64 -13.83 2.46 -17.09
C ALA A 64 -13.14 1.10 -16.87
N ARG A 65 -11.81 1.06 -16.92
CA ARG A 65 -11.02 -0.15 -16.64
C ARG A 65 -11.16 -0.63 -15.20
N LEU A 66 -11.11 0.30 -14.23
CA LEU A 66 -11.33 -0.04 -12.83
C LEU A 66 -12.76 -0.56 -12.57
N ARG A 67 -13.78 0.02 -13.22
CA ARG A 67 -15.17 -0.50 -13.16
C ARG A 67 -15.28 -1.90 -13.75
N TRP A 68 -14.64 -2.13 -14.89
CA TRP A 68 -14.62 -3.45 -15.53
C TRP A 68 -14.02 -4.52 -14.62
N ALA A 69 -12.94 -4.18 -13.90
CA ALA A 69 -12.33 -5.05 -12.90
C ALA A 69 -13.14 -5.22 -11.60
N GLY A 70 -14.31 -4.56 -11.48
CA GLY A 70 -15.16 -4.61 -10.29
C GLY A 70 -14.62 -3.82 -9.10
N TYR A 71 -13.71 -2.86 -9.33
CA TYR A 71 -13.09 -2.09 -8.26
C TYR A 71 -14.08 -1.14 -7.59
N ARG A 72 -14.04 -1.05 -6.24
CA ARG A 72 -15.05 -0.34 -5.43
C ARG A 72 -15.06 1.17 -5.61
N PHE A 73 -13.89 1.80 -5.79
CA PHE A 73 -13.74 3.26 -5.85
C PHE A 73 -13.10 3.74 -7.16
N PRO A 74 -13.70 3.42 -8.32
CA PRO A 74 -13.02 3.54 -9.61
C PRO A 74 -12.71 4.99 -9.98
N THR A 75 -13.66 5.91 -9.79
CA THR A 75 -13.46 7.32 -10.14
C THR A 75 -12.37 7.97 -9.27
N GLN A 76 -12.45 7.79 -7.94
CA GLN A 76 -11.49 8.41 -7.03
C GLN A 76 -10.06 7.90 -7.26
N GLN A 77 -9.88 6.60 -7.48
CA GLN A 77 -8.55 6.07 -7.75
C GLN A 77 -8.03 6.42 -9.14
N ALA A 78 -8.90 6.50 -10.16
CA ALA A 78 -8.49 6.96 -11.47
C ALA A 78 -7.92 8.39 -11.42
N GLU A 79 -8.53 9.30 -10.65
CA GLU A 79 -8.02 10.66 -10.46
C GLU A 79 -6.66 10.69 -9.74
N ARG A 80 -6.45 9.81 -8.75
CA ARG A 80 -5.16 9.70 -8.03
C ARG A 80 -4.06 9.12 -8.92
N ILE A 81 -4.36 8.05 -9.66
CA ILE A 81 -3.45 7.46 -10.63
C ILE A 81 -3.11 8.49 -11.72
N LYS A 82 -4.10 9.25 -12.21
CA LYS A 82 -3.86 10.30 -13.19
C LYS A 82 -2.95 11.38 -12.65
N ALA A 83 -3.18 11.85 -11.42
CA ALA A 83 -2.32 12.82 -10.75
C ALA A 83 -0.87 12.29 -10.59
N PHE A 84 -0.69 11.01 -10.27
CA PHE A 84 0.63 10.39 -10.20
C PHE A 84 1.34 10.38 -11.57
N GLY A 85 0.61 10.20 -12.67
CA GLY A 85 1.17 10.24 -14.02
C GLY A 85 1.98 11.50 -14.31
N ASP A 86 1.55 12.65 -13.79
CA ASP A 86 2.20 13.95 -13.95
C ASP A 86 3.10 14.37 -12.78
N ASN A 87 3.12 13.60 -11.70
CA ASN A 87 3.92 13.90 -10.50
C ASN A 87 5.43 13.63 -10.77
N PRO A 88 6.34 14.59 -10.47
CA PRO A 88 7.77 14.49 -10.75
C PRO A 88 8.59 13.72 -9.70
N ILE A 89 7.98 13.21 -8.62
CA ILE A 89 8.69 12.60 -7.48
C ILE A 89 9.68 11.52 -7.93
N ASN A 90 10.88 11.53 -7.35
CA ASN A 90 11.89 10.52 -7.63
C ASN A 90 11.68 9.29 -6.73
N LEU A 91 10.97 8.28 -7.23
CA LEU A 91 10.64 7.06 -6.48
C LEU A 91 11.84 6.25 -5.99
N ARG A 92 13.05 6.49 -6.51
CA ARG A 92 14.26 5.81 -6.04
C ARG A 92 14.78 6.34 -4.71
N ILE A 93 14.55 7.62 -4.42
CA ILE A 93 15.11 8.32 -3.26
C ILE A 93 14.06 8.97 -2.38
N ALA A 94 12.80 9.03 -2.83
CA ALA A 94 11.71 9.64 -2.08
C ALA A 94 11.63 9.08 -0.67
N THR A 95 11.51 9.95 0.33
CA THR A 95 11.26 9.54 1.72
C THR A 95 9.79 9.19 1.92
N ARG A 96 9.47 8.62 3.09
CA ARG A 96 8.09 8.31 3.46
C ARG A 96 7.22 9.57 3.50
N GLU A 97 7.75 10.65 4.05
CA GLU A 97 7.08 11.94 4.19
C GLU A 97 6.83 12.56 2.82
N GLN A 98 7.82 12.54 1.92
CA GLN A 98 7.64 13.02 0.54
C GLN A 98 6.56 12.23 -0.21
N LEU A 99 6.50 10.90 -0.04
CA LEU A 99 5.45 10.08 -0.63
C LEU A 99 4.06 10.48 -0.10
N VAL A 100 3.94 10.76 1.20
CA VAL A 100 2.67 11.18 1.83
C VAL A 100 2.24 12.56 1.35
N ASP A 101 3.17 13.51 1.28
CA ASP A 101 2.87 14.91 0.96
C ASP A 101 2.63 15.12 -0.55
N GLU A 102 3.38 14.42 -1.40
CA GLU A 102 3.37 14.68 -2.84
C GLU A 102 2.44 13.73 -3.62
N VAL A 103 2.22 12.49 -3.16
CA VAL A 103 1.45 11.49 -3.91
C VAL A 103 0.01 11.41 -3.41
N LYS A 104 -0.92 11.98 -4.19
CA LYS A 104 -2.34 12.02 -3.84
C LYS A 104 -2.91 10.62 -3.55
N GLY A 105 -3.43 10.45 -2.33
CA GLY A 105 -4.04 9.18 -1.89
C GLY A 105 -3.10 8.23 -1.18
N ILE A 106 -1.80 8.55 -1.09
CA ILE A 106 -0.84 7.83 -0.27
C ILE A 106 -0.81 8.48 1.13
N GLY A 107 -1.15 7.70 2.15
CA GLY A 107 -0.92 8.06 3.56
C GLY A 107 0.21 7.21 4.15
N MET A 108 0.48 7.39 5.45
CA MET A 108 1.56 6.69 6.17
C MET A 108 1.60 5.18 5.90
N LYS A 109 0.44 4.49 5.97
CA LYS A 109 0.36 3.05 5.71
C LYS A 109 0.82 2.66 4.30
N LEU A 110 0.42 3.42 3.29
CA LEU A 110 0.74 3.10 1.89
C LEU A 110 2.15 3.53 1.50
N ALA A 111 2.68 4.59 2.12
CA ALA A 111 4.07 5.00 1.97
C ALA A 111 5.02 3.99 2.64
N SER A 112 4.70 3.56 3.89
CA SER A 112 5.40 2.46 4.57
C SER A 112 5.36 1.18 3.73
N PHE A 113 4.19 0.82 3.19
CA PHE A 113 4.03 -0.36 2.32
C PHE A 113 4.91 -0.27 1.07
N PHE A 114 4.93 0.87 0.39
CA PHE A 114 5.79 1.11 -0.76
C PHE A 114 7.28 0.93 -0.42
N LEU A 115 7.77 1.59 0.63
CA LEU A 115 9.18 1.58 1.00
C LEU A 115 9.63 0.22 1.54
N ARG A 116 8.82 -0.41 2.39
CA ARG A 116 9.08 -1.77 2.92
C ARG A 116 9.24 -2.77 1.78
N ASN A 117 8.32 -2.80 0.82
CA ASN A 117 8.34 -3.78 -0.25
C ASN A 117 9.39 -3.48 -1.34
N THR A 118 9.66 -2.21 -1.64
CA THR A 118 10.57 -1.84 -2.74
C THR A 118 12.02 -1.63 -2.32
N ARG A 119 12.27 -1.36 -1.03
CA ARG A 119 13.60 -1.03 -0.50
C ARG A 119 14.02 -1.85 0.72
N GLY A 120 13.14 -2.70 1.25
CA GLY A 120 13.45 -3.51 2.44
C GLY A 120 13.57 -2.68 3.72
N GLU A 121 12.92 -1.52 3.77
CA GLU A 121 12.90 -0.68 4.97
C GLU A 121 11.98 -1.29 6.03
N GLU A 122 12.39 -1.27 7.31
CA GLU A 122 11.66 -1.88 8.43
C GLU A 122 10.50 -1.01 8.93
N TYR A 123 9.63 -0.59 8.01
CA TYR A 123 8.40 0.12 8.36
C TYR A 123 7.23 -0.82 8.63
N ALA A 124 6.44 -0.50 9.65
CA ALA A 124 5.21 -1.23 9.92
C ALA A 124 4.10 -0.75 8.96
N VAL A 125 3.41 -1.71 8.35
CA VAL A 125 2.22 -1.46 7.52
C VAL A 125 0.98 -1.59 8.39
N LEU A 126 0.59 -0.48 9.04
CA LEU A 126 -0.49 -0.47 10.02
C LEU A 126 -1.87 -0.43 9.34
N ASP A 127 -2.30 -1.57 8.80
CA ASP A 127 -3.63 -1.81 8.26
C ASP A 127 -4.67 -2.19 9.32
N VAL A 128 -5.89 -2.52 8.88
CA VAL A 128 -6.97 -2.90 9.80
C VAL A 128 -6.67 -4.17 10.60
N HIS A 129 -5.85 -5.09 10.08
CA HIS A 129 -5.53 -6.36 10.71
C HIS A 129 -4.44 -6.17 11.78
N THR A 130 -3.38 -5.43 11.46
CA THR A 130 -2.29 -5.11 12.40
C THR A 130 -2.75 -4.16 13.50
N LEU A 131 -3.59 -3.17 13.18
CA LEU A 131 -4.20 -2.30 14.19
C LEU A 131 -5.12 -3.06 15.16
N ARG A 132 -5.94 -4.00 14.67
CA ARG A 132 -6.76 -4.88 15.53
C ARG A 132 -5.89 -5.77 16.40
N TRP A 133 -4.85 -6.37 15.82
CA TRP A 133 -3.90 -7.20 16.55
C TRP A 133 -3.23 -6.42 17.69
N LEU A 134 -2.70 -5.22 17.42
CA LEU A 134 -2.10 -4.35 18.44
C LEU A 134 -3.08 -4.01 19.57
N GLN A 135 -4.32 -3.68 19.22
CA GLN A 135 -5.34 -3.35 20.20
C GLN A 135 -5.68 -4.54 21.10
N GLU A 136 -5.66 -5.76 20.56
CA GLU A 136 -5.90 -7.00 21.31
C GLU A 136 -4.72 -7.39 22.20
N GLN A 137 -3.48 -7.26 21.73
CA GLN A 137 -2.28 -7.59 22.50
C GLN A 137 -2.16 -6.72 23.76
N HIS A 138 -2.31 -5.42 23.60
CA HIS A 138 -2.06 -4.46 24.68
C HIS A 138 -3.32 -4.09 25.48
N LYS A 139 -4.50 -4.47 24.99
CA LYS A 139 -5.81 -4.13 25.59
C LYS A 139 -5.94 -2.65 25.95
N PHE A 140 -5.39 -1.77 25.12
CA PHE A 140 -5.37 -0.33 25.39
C PHE A 140 -6.79 0.21 25.64
N PRO A 141 -6.99 1.07 26.66
CA PRO A 141 -8.26 1.78 26.82
C PRO A 141 -8.60 2.56 25.55
N LYS A 142 -9.86 2.54 25.13
CA LYS A 142 -10.32 3.20 23.88
C LYS A 142 -9.86 4.66 23.76
N LYS A 143 -9.80 5.40 24.88
CA LYS A 143 -9.34 6.79 24.93
C LYS A 143 -7.84 6.93 24.62
N VAL A 144 -7.01 6.03 25.14
CA VAL A 144 -5.56 6.00 24.87
C VAL A 144 -5.34 5.62 23.41
N TRP A 145 -5.95 4.52 22.96
CA TRP A 145 -5.81 4.04 21.59
C TRP A 145 -6.16 5.10 20.55
N ARG A 146 -7.22 5.89 20.76
CA ARG A 146 -7.61 6.97 19.83
C ARG A 146 -6.63 8.14 19.78
N LYS A 147 -5.86 8.38 20.86
CA LYS A 147 -4.89 9.47 20.94
C LYS A 147 -3.52 9.11 20.38
N MET A 148 -3.20 7.82 20.26
CA MET A 148 -1.94 7.39 19.67
C MET A 148 -1.82 7.89 18.23
N SER A 149 -0.64 8.38 17.87
CA SER A 149 -0.27 8.72 16.50
C SER A 149 0.06 7.46 15.69
N TYR A 150 0.33 7.61 14.39
CA TYR A 150 0.84 6.50 13.58
C TYR A 150 2.20 6.03 14.10
N TYR A 151 3.09 6.97 14.43
CA TYR A 151 4.42 6.70 14.98
C TYR A 151 4.38 5.95 16.31
N ASP A 152 3.46 6.31 17.22
CA ASP A 152 3.32 5.61 18.51
C ASP A 152 2.94 4.14 18.31
N ARG A 153 2.02 3.88 17.37
CA ARG A 153 1.59 2.51 17.05
C ARG A 153 2.68 1.73 16.32
N GLU A 154 3.42 2.38 15.41
CA GLU A 154 4.53 1.78 14.68
C GLU A 154 5.67 1.40 15.63
N LYS A 155 6.01 2.28 16.59
CA LYS A 155 6.98 1.99 17.64
C LYS A 155 6.56 0.80 18.49
N GLN A 156 5.29 0.75 18.92
CA GLN A 156 4.79 -0.38 19.69
C GLN A 156 4.88 -1.68 18.90
N PHE A 157 4.48 -1.66 17.62
CA PHE A 157 4.57 -2.82 16.74
C PHE A 157 6.00 -3.32 16.56
N ALA A 158 6.97 -2.41 16.39
CA ALA A 158 8.38 -2.77 16.28
C ALA A 158 8.91 -3.42 17.56
N MET A 159 8.53 -2.90 18.74
CA MET A 159 8.87 -3.52 20.02
C MET A 159 8.28 -4.92 20.16
N ASP A 160 7.04 -5.12 19.71
CA ASP A 160 6.40 -6.43 19.75
C ASP A 160 7.08 -7.42 18.77
N ALA A 161 7.51 -6.96 17.59
CA ALA A 161 8.27 -7.77 16.65
C ALA A 161 9.61 -8.21 17.23
N GLU A 162 10.35 -7.28 17.84
CA GLU A 162 11.62 -7.55 18.52
C GLU A 162 11.46 -8.56 19.66
N PHE A 163 10.45 -8.37 20.51
CA PHE A 163 10.15 -9.30 21.62
C PHE A 163 9.83 -10.72 21.12
N LEU A 164 9.20 -10.84 19.95
CA LEU A 164 8.87 -12.12 19.31
C LEU A 164 10.03 -12.69 18.47
N GLY A 165 11.18 -12.02 18.40
CA GLY A 165 12.34 -12.43 17.61
C GLY A 165 12.08 -12.41 16.10
N LYS A 166 11.27 -11.45 15.62
CA LYS A 166 10.87 -11.31 14.21
C LYS A 166 11.24 -9.93 13.68
N SER A 167 11.46 -9.82 12.37
CA SER A 167 11.45 -8.51 11.72
C SER A 167 10.04 -7.90 11.71
N VAL A 168 9.95 -6.58 11.51
CA VAL A 168 8.66 -5.88 11.39
C VAL A 168 7.86 -6.47 10.24
N MET A 169 8.55 -6.77 9.13
CA MET A 169 7.94 -7.39 7.95
C MET A 169 7.41 -8.79 8.22
N GLU A 170 8.16 -9.63 8.94
CA GLU A 170 7.77 -11.00 9.25
C GLU A 170 6.52 -11.03 10.14
N LEU A 171 6.47 -10.18 11.18
CA LEU A 171 5.31 -10.08 12.04
C LEU A 171 4.08 -9.57 11.28
N ASP A 172 4.24 -8.53 10.45
CA ASP A 172 3.17 -7.97 9.62
C ASP A 172 2.57 -9.02 8.67
N LEU A 173 3.43 -9.73 7.92
CA LEU A 173 2.99 -10.78 7.00
C LEU A 173 2.32 -11.94 7.73
N GLN A 174 2.79 -12.31 8.91
CA GLN A 174 2.13 -13.34 9.72
C GLN A 174 0.72 -12.88 10.12
N ILE A 175 0.59 -11.69 10.73
CA ILE A 175 -0.71 -11.16 11.19
C ILE A 175 -1.69 -11.04 10.03
N TRP A 176 -1.23 -10.53 8.88
CA TRP A 176 -2.05 -10.41 7.69
C TRP A 176 -2.51 -11.78 7.18
N ASN A 177 -1.63 -12.78 7.12
CA ASN A 177 -2.00 -14.12 6.70
C ASN A 177 -3.02 -14.78 7.64
N ASP A 178 -2.85 -14.61 8.95
CA ASP A 178 -3.72 -15.18 9.98
C ASP A 178 -5.11 -14.52 9.98
N ARG A 179 -5.19 -13.22 9.68
CA ARG A 179 -6.41 -12.40 9.89
C ARG A 179 -7.14 -11.98 8.62
N ARG A 180 -6.58 -12.20 7.43
CA ARG A 180 -7.26 -11.88 6.16
C ARG A 180 -8.41 -12.83 5.84
N VAL A 181 -8.42 -14.03 6.41
CA VAL A 181 -9.49 -15.02 6.23
C VAL A 181 -10.64 -14.66 7.15
N GLY A 182 -11.73 -14.13 6.60
CA GLY A 182 -12.93 -13.72 7.37
C GLY A 182 -13.40 -12.28 7.16
N ASN A 183 -12.77 -11.52 6.26
CA ASN A 183 -13.30 -10.26 5.71
C ASN A 183 -13.82 -10.47 4.28
#